data_AF-A0A966E0I4-F1
#
_entry.id   AF-A0A966E0I4-F1
#
_cell.length_a   1.000
_cell.length_b   1.000
_cell.length_c   1.000
_cell.angle_alpha   90.00
_cell.angle_beta   90.00
_cell.angle_gamma   90.00
#
_symmetry.space_group_name_H-M   'P 1'
#
loop_
_entity.id
_entity.type
_entity.pdbx_description
1 polymer ?
#
loop_
_entity_poly.entity_id
_entity_poly.type
_entity_poly.pdbx_seq_one_letter_code
_entity_poly.pdbx_strand_id
1 'polypeptide(L)' 'MELAIHSFKPVETYIDAQVEPKGLAGSTLEVNPKTLAHLNFGIFRQLRKLGTSKERICSVLGLSPADYDYIEQLG' A
#
# COMPACT_ATOMS: atom_id res chain seq x y z
N MET A 1 -34.78 -21.27 -29.29
CA MET A 1 -33.64 -21.14 -28.36
C MET A 1 -32.96 -19.83 -28.72
N GLU A 2 -33.35 -18.74 -28.07
CA GLU A 2 -32.86 -17.40 -28.34
C GLU A 2 -31.87 -16.97 -27.25
N LEU A 3 -30.70 -16.53 -27.68
CA LEU A 3 -29.59 -16.07 -26.85
C LEU A 3 -29.80 -14.57 -26.55
N ALA A 4 -30.19 -14.25 -25.32
CA ALA A 4 -30.28 -12.86 -24.87
C ALA A 4 -28.87 -12.33 -24.54
N ILE A 5 -28.31 -11.54 -25.46
CA ILE A 5 -27.11 -10.74 -25.21
C ILE A 5 -27.54 -9.55 -24.34
N HIS A 6 -27.22 -9.59 -23.04
CA HIS A 6 -27.34 -8.42 -22.18
C HIS A 6 -26.28 -7.38 -22.59
N SER A 7 -26.69 -6.48 -23.48
CA SER A 7 -25.96 -5.29 -23.89
C SER A 7 -25.81 -4.35 -22.69
N PHE A 8 -24.66 -4.40 -22.01
CA PHE A 8 -24.26 -3.39 -21.04
C PHE A 8 -23.86 -2.13 -21.81
N LYS A 9 -24.76 -1.14 -21.86
CA LYS A 9 -24.41 0.23 -22.26
C LYS A 9 -23.86 0.96 -21.03
N PRO A 10 -22.64 1.53 -21.07
CA PRO A 10 -22.18 2.39 -19.99
C PRO A 10 -23.05 3.64 -19.96
N VAL A 11 -23.67 3.91 -18.82
CA VAL A 11 -24.45 5.13 -18.57
C VAL A 11 -23.48 6.28 -18.36
N GLU A 12 -23.08 6.94 -19.45
CA GLU A 12 -22.60 8.31 -19.38
C GLU A 12 -23.83 9.22 -19.33
N THR A 13 -24.05 9.90 -18.19
CA THR A 13 -24.53 11.30 -18.17
C THR A 13 -24.59 11.86 -16.74
N TYR A 14 -23.70 12.83 -16.51
CA TYR A 14 -23.86 14.08 -15.75
C TYR A 14 -24.38 14.05 -14.31
N ILE A 15 -23.47 14.36 -13.38
CA ILE A 15 -23.77 15.34 -12.33
C ILE A 15 -22.74 16.48 -12.42
N ASP A 16 -23.09 17.49 -13.22
CA ASP A 16 -22.58 18.85 -13.04
C ASP A 16 -23.28 19.42 -11.81
N ALA A 17 -22.69 19.15 -10.65
CA ALA A 17 -23.05 19.78 -9.40
C ALA A 17 -21.74 20.15 -8.70
N GLN A 18 -21.21 21.33 -9.07
CA GLN A 18 -20.28 22.06 -8.22
C GLN A 18 -21.01 22.45 -6.93
N VAL A 19 -21.18 21.48 -6.03
CA VAL A 19 -21.38 21.73 -4.61
C VAL A 19 -20.00 22.06 -4.07
N GLU A 20 -19.81 23.32 -3.69
CA GLU A 20 -18.61 23.80 -3.00
C GLU A 20 -18.27 22.83 -1.86
N PRO A 21 -17.15 22.09 -1.90
CA PRO A 21 -16.76 21.22 -0.81
C PRO A 21 -16.23 22.12 0.30
N LYS A 22 -17.14 22.54 1.17
CA LYS A 22 -16.85 23.21 2.44
C LYS A 22 -15.76 22.41 3.13
N GLY A 23 -14.55 22.99 3.17
CA GLY A 23 -13.30 22.28 3.42
C GLY A 23 -13.36 21.30 4.58
N LEU A 24 -13.63 20.03 4.26
CA LEU A 24 -13.27 18.93 5.11
C LEU A 24 -11.83 18.62 4.71
N ALA A 25 -10.90 19.25 5.43
CA ALA A 25 -9.49 19.02 5.30
C ALA A 25 -9.27 17.52 5.07
N GLY A 26 -8.81 17.16 3.87
CA GLY A 26 -8.32 15.83 3.63
C GLY A 26 -7.23 15.64 4.67
N SER A 27 -7.53 14.86 5.71
CA SER A 27 -6.50 14.29 6.53
C SER A 27 -5.74 13.40 5.58
N THR A 28 -4.73 13.96 4.91
CA THR A 28 -3.55 13.19 4.56
C THR A 28 -3.22 12.48 5.86
N LEU A 29 -3.57 11.19 5.94
CA LEU A 29 -3.12 10.31 7.00
C LEU A 29 -1.61 10.27 6.78
N GLU A 30 -0.92 11.30 7.26
CA GLU A 30 0.52 11.39 7.21
C GLU A 30 0.99 10.24 8.09
N VAL A 31 1.31 9.14 7.42
CA VAL A 31 1.87 7.97 8.07
C VAL A 31 3.14 8.47 8.72
N ASN A 32 3.12 8.55 10.06
CA ASN A 32 4.26 9.02 10.80
C ASN A 32 5.46 8.15 10.41
N PRO A 33 6.58 8.73 9.95
CA PRO A 33 7.73 7.97 9.48
C PRO A 33 8.28 7.02 10.56
N LYS A 34 8.12 7.37 11.85
CA LYS A 34 8.48 6.48 12.96
C LYS A 34 7.58 5.24 13.03
N THR A 35 6.28 5.41 12.79
CA THR A 35 5.32 4.31 12.75
C THR A 35 5.58 3.39 11.57
N LEU A 36 5.91 3.96 10.40
CA LEU A 36 6.30 3.19 9.22
C LEU A 36 7.60 2.41 9.45
N ALA A 37 8.60 3.04 10.07
CA ALA A 37 9.85 2.38 10.43
C ALA A 37 9.64 1.22 11.42
N HIS A 38 8.81 1.42 12.45
CA HIS A 38 8.45 0.35 13.39
C HIS A 38 7.71 -0.82 12.71
N LEU A 39 6.80 -0.53 11.77
CA LEU A 39 6.10 -1.55 11.01
C LEU A 39 7.08 -2.39 10.18
N ASN A 40 7.99 -1.73 9.46
CA ASN A 40 9.02 -2.41 8.66
C ASN A 40 9.94 -3.29 9.53
N PHE A 41 10.36 -2.81 10.71
CA PHE A 41 11.17 -3.60 11.64
C PHE A 41 10.43 -4.84 12.18
N GLY A 42 9.15 -4.70 12.53
CA GLY A 42 8.33 -5.81 12.99
C GLY A 42 8.17 -6.88 11.92
N ILE A 43 7.86 -6.48 10.68
CA ILE A 43 7.72 -7.39 9.55
C ILE A 43 9.06 -8.04 9.19
N PHE A 44 10.15 -7.27 9.14
CA PHE A 44 11.51 -7.77 8.92
C PHE A 44 11.85 -8.91 9.89
N ARG A 45 11.61 -8.70 11.20
CA ARG A 45 11.94 -9.69 12.23
C ARG A 45 11.13 -10.97 12.07
N GLN A 46 9.85 -10.86 11.69
CA GLN A 46 9.01 -12.02 11.44
C GLN A 46 9.45 -12.79 10.19
N LEU A 47 9.71 -12.09 9.08
CA LEU A 47 10.18 -12.72 7.85
C LEU A 47 11.53 -13.43 8.05
N ARG A 48 12.44 -12.83 8.81
CA ARG A 48 13.73 -13.45 9.19
C ARG A 48 13.50 -14.73 10.01
N LYS A 49 12.61 -14.70 11.00
CA LYS A 49 12.26 -15.89 11.81
C LYS A 49 11.63 -17.01 10.99
N LEU A 50 10.89 -16.67 9.94
CA LEU A 50 10.32 -17.64 9.00
C LEU A 50 11.36 -18.23 8.03
N GLY A 51 12.64 -17.80 8.11
CA GLY A 51 13.69 -18.25 7.20
C GLY A 51 13.54 -17.70 5.78
N THR A 52 12.85 -16.57 5.62
CA THR A 52 12.70 -15.92 4.30
C THR A 52 14.08 -15.45 3.81
N SER A 53 14.37 -15.64 2.52
CA SER A 53 15.64 -15.20 1.93
C SER A 53 15.79 -13.68 1.97
N LYS A 54 17.04 -13.20 2.13
CA LYS A 54 17.40 -11.77 2.16
C LYS A 54 16.82 -11.01 0.97
N GLU A 55 16.98 -11.53 -0.25
CA GLU A 55 16.46 -10.91 -1.48
C GLU A 55 14.94 -10.71 -1.44
N ARG A 56 14.21 -11.71 -0.92
CA ARG A 56 12.75 -11.64 -0.84
C ARG A 56 12.30 -10.67 0.25
N ILE A 57 13.01 -10.60 1.37
CA ILE A 57 12.77 -9.59 2.41
C ILE A 57 13.01 -8.18 1.85
N CYS A 58 14.13 -7.96 1.16
CA CYS A 58 14.44 -6.68 0.52
C CYS A 58 13.37 -6.28 -0.50
N SER A 59 12.91 -7.22 -1.33
CA SER A 59 11.88 -6.96 -2.32
C SER A 59 10.53 -6.61 -1.69
N VAL A 60 10.09 -7.34 -0.65
CA VAL A 60 8.79 -7.11 0.01
C VAL A 60 8.78 -5.81 0.82
N LEU A 61 9.89 -5.50 1.49
CA LEU A 61 10.00 -4.30 2.33
C LEU A 61 10.51 -3.07 1.57
N GLY A 62 10.84 -3.22 0.29
CA GLY A 62 11.44 -2.15 -0.52
C GLY A 62 12.77 -1.65 0.03
N LEU A 63 13.56 -2.55 0.64
CA LEU A 63 14.85 -2.21 1.24
C LEU A 63 15.99 -2.43 0.25
N SER A 64 17.00 -1.55 0.32
CA SER A 64 18.28 -1.84 -0.32
C SER A 64 19.02 -2.94 0.45
N PRO A 65 19.91 -3.72 -0.20
CA PRO A 65 20.77 -4.68 0.51
C PRO A 65 21.59 -4.03 1.65
N ALA A 66 21.97 -2.77 1.51
CA ALA A 66 22.67 -2.01 2.55
C ALA A 66 21.78 -1.69 3.76
N ASP A 67 20.51 -1.32 3.51
CA ASP A 67 19.53 -1.09 4.58
C ASP A 67 19.24 -2.38 5.34
N TYR A 68 19.14 -3.51 4.64
CA TYR A 68 19.00 -4.81 5.26
C TYR A 68 20.15 -5.10 6.24
N ASP A 69 21.40 -4.91 5.80
CA ASP A 69 22.59 -5.16 6.63
C ASP A 69 22.62 -4.24 7.85
N TYR A 70 22.27 -2.96 7.68
CA TYR A 70 22.17 -2.00 8.77
C TYR A 70 21.10 -2.41 9.79
N ILE A 71 19.92 -2.80 9.33
CA ILE A 71 18.81 -3.27 10.19
C ILE A 71 19.19 -4.56 10.91
N GLU A 72 19.91 -5.47 10.25
CA GLU A 72 20.39 -6.72 10.83
C GLU A 72 21.42 -6.48 11.94
N GLN A 73 22.32 -5.51 11.76
CA GLN A 73 23.31 -5.14 12.79
C GLN A 73 22.69 -4.46 14.02
N LEU A 74 21.49 -3.89 13.88
CA LEU A 74 20.76 -3.26 14.98
C LEU A 74 19.95 -4.25 15.84
N GLY A 75 19.80 -5.54 15.45
CA GLY A 75 18.76 -6.44 15.99
C GLY A 75 19.03 -7.95 16.08
#